data_AF-A0A9R0ZQ90-F1
#
_entry.id   AF-A0A9R0ZQ90-F1
#
_cell.length_a   1.000
_cell.length_b   1.000
_cell.length_c   1.000
_cell.angle_alpha   90.00
_cell.angle_beta   90.00
_cell.angle_gamma   90.00
#
_symmetry.space_group_name_H-M   'P 1'
#
loop_
_entity.id
_entity.type
_entity.pdbx_description
1 polymer ?
#
loop_
_entity_poly.entity_id
_entity_poly.type
_entity_poly.pdbx_seq_one_letter_code
_entity_poly.pdbx_strand_id
1 'polypeptide(L)'
;MSIQRGCLLGQLSVTPLFVSDFTACWLVNMAAYEASVAITYPSDGFAISSYISALAMLMDKEEDVHQLRAKHLIHSFFSDHELLVFFKSLARHMRLGHRYFVITEKIHNFKRERPLRITMHRFVYNNFRVIVAVLSIVSVLVGIFRTLMSLKQHQP
;
A
#
# COMPACT_ATOMS: atom_id res chain seq x y z
N MET A 1 -9.92 7.17 1.11
CA MET A 1 -8.61 6.56 0.82
C MET A 1 -7.53 7.46 1.40
N SER A 2 -6.61 6.90 2.18
CA SER A 2 -5.55 7.67 2.86
C SER A 2 -4.23 6.91 2.79
N ILE A 3 -3.12 7.65 2.87
CA ILE A 3 -1.77 7.10 2.87
C ILE A 3 -1.09 7.55 4.15
N GLN A 4 -0.65 6.60 4.96
CA GLN A 4 0.21 6.84 6.10
C GLN A 4 1.65 6.44 5.74
N ARG A 5 2.59 7.35 5.97
CA ARG A 5 4.02 7.10 5.78
C ARG A 5 4.63 6.70 7.12
N GLY A 6 5.11 5.47 7.23
CA GLY A 6 6.03 5.05 8.29
C GLY A 6 7.47 5.17 7.84
N CYS A 7 8.41 5.01 8.76
CA CYS A 7 9.85 5.13 8.50
C CYS A 7 10.37 4.07 7.49
N LEU A 8 9.74 2.88 7.45
CA LEU A 8 10.16 1.75 6.61
C LEU A 8 9.06 1.23 5.67
N LEU A 9 7.80 1.44 6.02
CA LEU A 9 6.63 0.96 5.30
C LEU A 9 5.64 2.11 5.07
N GLY A 10 4.93 2.05 3.95
CA GLY A 10 3.81 2.93 3.66
C GLY A 10 2.54 2.10 3.71
N GLN A 11 1.52 2.60 4.42
CA GLN A 11 0.22 1.97 4.49
C GLN A 11 -0.76 2.77 3.63
N LEU A 12 -1.35 2.09 2.65
CA LEU A 12 -2.45 2.62 1.86
C LEU A 12 -3.75 2.05 2.42
N SER A 13 -4.58 2.92 2.99
CA SER A 13 -5.89 2.55 3.51
C SER A 13 -6.96 2.89 2.50
N VAL A 14 -7.64 1.85 2.02
CA VAL A 14 -8.74 1.94 1.05
C VAL A 14 -10.00 1.43 1.72
N THR A 15 -11.12 2.13 1.55
CA THR A 15 -12.42 1.64 2.01
C THR A 15 -12.77 0.39 1.20
N PRO A 16 -13.14 -0.73 1.83
CA PRO A 16 -13.56 -1.93 1.10
C PRO A 16 -14.78 -1.66 0.21
N LEU A 17 -14.85 -2.33 -0.94
CA LEU A 17 -15.96 -2.24 -1.89
C LEU A 17 -16.52 -3.61 -2.23
N PHE A 18 -17.83 -3.79 -2.07
CA PHE A 18 -18.55 -4.94 -2.58
C PHE A 18 -19.12 -4.63 -3.97
N VAL A 19 -18.85 -5.46 -4.97
CA VAL A 19 -19.32 -5.30 -6.33
C VAL A 19 -20.27 -6.44 -6.66
N SER A 20 -21.52 -6.08 -6.91
CA SER A 20 -22.57 -6.93 -7.50
C SER A 20 -23.11 -6.24 -8.75
N ASP A 21 -24.00 -6.88 -9.51
CA ASP A 21 -24.67 -6.23 -10.65
C ASP A 21 -25.34 -4.91 -10.26
N PHE A 22 -26.06 -4.90 -9.12
CA PHE A 22 -26.69 -3.69 -8.60
C PHE A 22 -25.67 -2.61 -8.23
N THR A 23 -24.61 -2.99 -7.51
CA THR A 23 -23.58 -2.02 -7.08
C THR A 23 -22.79 -1.50 -8.27
N ALA A 24 -22.53 -2.33 -9.29
CA ALA A 24 -21.89 -1.92 -10.52
C ALA A 24 -22.72 -0.84 -11.24
N CYS A 25 -24.03 -1.07 -11.43
CA CYS A 25 -24.94 -0.07 -11.98
C CYS A 25 -24.96 1.22 -11.16
N TRP A 26 -25.00 1.10 -9.83
CA TRP A 26 -24.97 2.26 -8.94
C TRP A 26 -23.67 3.05 -9.04
N LEU A 27 -22.51 2.39 -9.11
CA LEU A 27 -21.22 3.07 -9.27
C LEU A 27 -21.15 3.86 -10.58
N VAL A 28 -21.65 3.27 -11.68
CA VAL A 28 -21.73 3.97 -12.98
C VAL A 28 -22.64 5.19 -12.88
N ASN A 29 -23.85 5.03 -12.33
CA ASN A 29 -24.82 6.11 -12.19
C ASN A 29 -24.32 7.22 -11.26
N MET A 30 -23.69 6.85 -10.15
CA MET A 30 -23.09 7.80 -9.22
C MET A 30 -21.96 8.60 -9.87
N ALA A 31 -21.11 7.95 -10.66
CA ALA A 31 -20.04 8.62 -11.39
C ALA A 31 -20.58 9.57 -12.48
N ALA A 32 -21.63 9.15 -13.20
CA ALA A 32 -22.29 9.98 -14.18
C ALA A 32 -23.00 11.19 -13.52
N TYR A 33 -23.67 10.95 -12.40
CA TYR A 33 -24.30 12.01 -11.59
C TYR A 33 -23.26 12.99 -11.07
N GLU A 34 -22.15 12.48 -10.52
CA GLU A 34 -21.03 13.27 -10.07
C GLU A 34 -20.48 14.17 -11.19
N ALA A 35 -20.26 13.61 -12.38
CA ALA A 35 -19.81 14.37 -13.54
C ALA A 35 -20.82 15.44 -13.99
N SER A 36 -22.12 15.18 -13.82
CA SER A 36 -23.20 16.09 -14.20
C SER A 36 -23.36 17.25 -13.22
N VAL A 37 -23.08 17.02 -11.94
CA VAL A 37 -23.30 17.99 -10.85
C VAL A 37 -22.02 18.72 -10.44
N ALA A 38 -20.84 18.26 -10.89
CA ALA A 38 -19.55 18.86 -10.58
C ALA A 38 -19.35 20.24 -11.27
N ILE A 39 -20.06 21.25 -10.76
CA ILE A 39 -19.96 22.66 -11.13
C ILE A 39 -19.57 23.52 -9.90
N THR A 40 -19.61 22.98 -8.69
CA THR A 40 -19.57 23.77 -7.45
C THR A 40 -18.19 23.74 -6.77
N TYR A 41 -17.41 24.80 -6.98
CA TYR A 41 -16.29 25.20 -6.11
C TYR A 41 -16.75 25.25 -4.64
N PRO A 42 -15.98 24.81 -3.62
CA PRO A 42 -14.52 24.60 -3.59
C PRO A 42 -14.06 23.13 -3.66
N SER A 43 -14.98 22.16 -3.76
CA SER A 43 -14.61 20.75 -3.92
C SER A 43 -14.55 20.43 -5.42
N ASP A 44 -13.56 19.64 -5.85
CA ASP A 44 -13.47 19.20 -7.24
C ASP A 44 -14.69 18.37 -7.69
N GLY A 45 -15.53 17.93 -6.76
CA GLY A 45 -16.76 17.18 -7.01
C GLY A 45 -16.52 15.70 -7.35
N PHE A 46 -15.34 15.35 -7.87
CA PHE A 46 -15.00 14.03 -8.43
C PHE A 46 -14.50 12.99 -7.40
N ALA A 47 -15.20 12.83 -6.27
CA ALA A 47 -14.80 11.89 -5.21
C ALA A 47 -14.91 10.41 -5.63
N ILE A 48 -16.00 10.04 -6.28
CA ILE A 48 -16.34 8.69 -6.73
C ILE A 48 -15.44 8.31 -7.91
N SER A 49 -15.33 9.19 -8.90
CA SER A 49 -14.44 9.04 -10.04
C SER A 49 -12.98 8.90 -9.59
N SER A 50 -12.53 9.71 -8.62
CA SER A 50 -11.18 9.59 -8.06
C SER A 50 -10.94 8.26 -7.36
N TYR A 51 -11.93 7.77 -6.60
CA TYR A 51 -11.82 6.50 -5.90
C TYR A 51 -11.77 5.31 -6.87
N ILE A 52 -12.67 5.27 -7.86
CA ILE A 52 -12.71 4.22 -8.88
C ILE A 52 -11.43 4.23 -9.73
N SER A 53 -10.96 5.41 -10.12
CA SER A 53 -9.70 5.54 -10.87
C SER A 53 -8.50 5.07 -10.05
N ALA A 54 -8.48 5.34 -8.73
CA ALA A 54 -7.43 4.85 -7.84
C ALA A 54 -7.46 3.32 -7.69
N LEU A 55 -8.65 2.70 -7.60
CA LEU A 55 -8.78 1.23 -7.63
C LEU A 55 -8.30 0.66 -8.96
N ALA A 56 -8.70 1.24 -10.09
CA ALA A 56 -8.27 0.81 -11.42
C ALA A 56 -6.75 0.98 -11.66
N MET A 57 -6.12 1.96 -11.00
CA MET A 57 -4.66 2.13 -11.00
C MET A 57 -3.96 1.04 -10.18
N LEU A 58 -4.60 0.50 -9.14
CA LEU A 58 -4.06 -0.61 -8.32
C LEU A 58 -4.19 -1.98 -9.01
N MET A 59 -4.94 -2.08 -10.10
CA MET A 59 -5.19 -3.31 -10.85
C MET A 59 -4.61 -3.18 -12.25
N ASP A 60 -3.46 -3.77 -12.55
CA ASP A 60 -2.95 -3.81 -13.92
C ASP A 60 -3.33 -5.10 -14.64
N LYS A 61 -3.37 -6.19 -13.87
CA LYS A 61 -3.64 -7.56 -14.31
C LYS A 61 -4.52 -8.29 -13.30
N GLU A 62 -5.02 -9.46 -13.67
CA GLU A 62 -5.96 -10.24 -12.84
C GLU A 62 -5.36 -10.60 -11.47
N GLU A 63 -4.05 -10.85 -11.40
CA GLU A 63 -3.38 -11.17 -10.14
C GLU A 63 -3.40 -10.00 -9.15
N ASP A 64 -3.50 -8.76 -9.63
CA ASP A 64 -3.62 -7.60 -8.75
C ASP A 64 -5.03 -7.52 -8.15
N VAL A 65 -6.06 -7.85 -8.95
CA VAL A 65 -7.44 -7.98 -8.45
C VAL A 65 -7.51 -9.08 -7.40
N HIS A 66 -6.89 -10.23 -7.68
CA HIS A 66 -6.80 -11.33 -6.74
C HIS A 66 -6.17 -10.91 -5.40
N GLN A 67 -5.06 -10.15 -5.44
CA GLN A 67 -4.42 -9.61 -4.25
C GLN A 67 -5.31 -8.62 -3.49
N LEU A 68 -6.07 -7.78 -4.18
CA LEU A 68 -7.02 -6.85 -3.54
C LEU A 68 -8.17 -7.60 -2.84
N ARG A 69 -8.65 -8.70 -3.43
CA ARG A 69 -9.63 -9.59 -2.79
C ARG A 69 -9.07 -10.31 -1.58
N ALA A 70 -7.85 -10.84 -1.69
CA ALA A 70 -7.15 -11.50 -0.57
C ALA A 70 -6.91 -10.55 0.61
N LYS A 71 -6.79 -9.24 0.34
CA LYS A 71 -6.70 -8.19 1.37
C LYS A 71 -8.05 -7.66 1.86
N HIS A 72 -9.17 -8.26 1.42
CA HIS A 72 -10.53 -7.83 1.75
C HIS A 72 -10.83 -6.36 1.38
N LEU A 73 -10.16 -5.86 0.35
CA LEU A 73 -10.43 -4.51 -0.18
C LEU A 73 -11.54 -4.55 -1.23
N ILE A 74 -11.71 -5.68 -1.91
CA ILE A 74 -12.75 -5.89 -2.91
C ILE A 74 -13.40 -7.23 -2.68
N HIS A 75 -14.73 -7.22 -2.69
CA HIS A 75 -15.55 -8.41 -2.58
C HIS A 75 -16.51 -8.42 -3.76
N SER A 76 -16.73 -9.57 -4.40
CA SER A 76 -17.64 -9.67 -5.53
C SER A 76 -18.00 -11.12 -5.82
N PHE A 77 -19.13 -11.31 -6.51
CA PHE A 77 -19.46 -12.57 -7.18
C PHE A 77 -18.80 -12.69 -8.57
N PHE A 78 -18.29 -11.59 -9.11
CA PHE A 78 -17.57 -11.57 -10.38
C PHE A 78 -16.20 -12.26 -10.26
N SER A 79 -15.74 -12.80 -11.38
CA SER A 79 -14.37 -13.26 -11.56
C SER A 79 -13.37 -12.10 -11.49
N ASP A 80 -12.11 -12.43 -11.27
CA ASP A 80 -11.03 -11.43 -11.22
C ASP A 80 -10.88 -10.71 -12.57
N HIS A 81 -11.08 -11.44 -13.67
CA HIS A 81 -11.15 -10.88 -15.03
C HIS A 81 -12.29 -9.87 -15.20
N GLU A 82 -13.52 -10.25 -14.85
CA GLU A 82 -14.69 -9.38 -14.97
C GLU A 82 -14.55 -8.09 -14.16
N LEU A 83 -14.01 -8.19 -12.94
CA LEU A 83 -13.71 -7.02 -12.12
C LEU A 83 -12.65 -6.12 -12.77
N LEU A 84 -11.55 -6.71 -13.27
CA LEU A 84 -10.51 -5.95 -13.95
C LEU A 84 -11.07 -5.17 -15.13
N VAL A 85 -11.84 -5.85 -16.00
CA VAL A 85 -12.48 -5.25 -17.17
C VAL A 85 -13.44 -4.14 -16.74
N PHE A 86 -14.29 -4.39 -15.73
CA PHE A 86 -15.23 -3.40 -15.20
C PHE A 86 -14.53 -2.12 -14.73
N PHE A 87 -13.55 -2.24 -13.84
CA PHE A 87 -12.84 -1.08 -13.29
C PHE A 87 -12.02 -0.33 -14.35
N LYS A 88 -11.31 -1.05 -15.24
CA LYS A 88 -10.53 -0.43 -16.32
C LYS A 88 -11.42 0.27 -17.33
N SER A 89 -12.52 -0.36 -17.75
CA SER A 89 -13.50 0.23 -18.66
C SER A 89 -14.07 1.51 -18.05
N LEU A 90 -14.56 1.43 -16.81
CA LEU A 90 -15.19 2.54 -16.13
C LEU A 90 -14.22 3.71 -15.90
N ALA A 91 -13.00 3.44 -15.41
CA ALA A 91 -11.99 4.48 -15.16
C ALA A 91 -11.54 5.20 -16.44
N ARG A 92 -11.55 4.54 -17.60
CA ARG A 92 -11.19 5.17 -18.90
C ARG A 92 -12.16 6.30 -19.29
N HIS A 93 -13.40 6.23 -18.84
CA HIS A 93 -14.44 7.21 -19.17
C HIS A 93 -14.65 8.27 -18.08
N MET A 94 -13.92 8.17 -16.96
CA MET A 94 -14.05 9.07 -15.82
C MET A 94 -13.08 10.26 -15.91
N ARG A 95 -13.54 11.43 -15.47
CA ARG A 95 -12.65 12.56 -15.24
C ARG A 95 -11.89 12.34 -13.94
N LEU A 96 -10.58 12.54 -13.97
CA LEU A 96 -9.74 12.45 -12.78
C LEU A 96 -9.94 13.68 -11.89
N GLY A 97 -10.33 13.44 -10.64
CA GLY A 97 -10.40 14.49 -9.63
C GLY A 97 -9.05 14.80 -8.98
N HIS A 98 -8.97 15.95 -8.32
CA HIS A 98 -7.87 16.36 -7.45
C HIS A 98 -7.47 15.27 -6.45
N ARG A 99 -8.44 14.57 -5.84
CA ARG A 99 -8.15 13.49 -4.87
C ARG A 99 -7.34 12.35 -5.49
N TYR A 100 -7.61 11.99 -6.74
CA TYR A 100 -6.83 10.99 -7.46
C TYR A 100 -5.37 11.45 -7.60
N PHE A 101 -5.14 12.68 -8.06
CA PHE A 101 -3.79 13.21 -8.23
C PHE A 101 -3.01 13.26 -6.92
N VAL A 102 -3.63 13.72 -5.83
CA VAL A 102 -3.00 13.76 -4.50
C VAL A 102 -2.57 12.36 -4.03
N ILE A 103 -3.41 11.35 -4.24
CA ILE A 103 -3.09 9.97 -3.84
C ILE A 103 -1.96 9.41 -4.71
N THR A 104 -2.06 9.56 -6.03
CA THR A 104 -1.07 9.07 -6.98
C THR A 104 0.28 9.74 -6.78
N GLU A 105 0.31 11.05 -6.52
CA GLU A 105 1.51 11.79 -6.18
C GLU A 105 2.13 11.28 -4.87
N LYS A 106 1.33 11.06 -3.82
CA LYS A 106 1.82 10.49 -2.56
C LYS A 106 2.43 9.10 -2.75
N ILE A 107 1.83 8.26 -3.58
CA ILE A 107 2.36 6.93 -3.95
C ILE A 107 3.65 7.08 -4.75
N HIS A 108 3.69 7.97 -5.74
CA HIS A 108 4.86 8.20 -6.56
C HIS A 108 6.03 8.71 -5.71
N ASN A 109 5.80 9.74 -4.88
CA ASN A 109 6.78 10.27 -3.95
C ASN A 109 7.24 9.19 -2.97
N PHE A 110 6.33 8.36 -2.44
CA PHE A 110 6.72 7.22 -1.59
C PHE A 110 7.59 6.19 -2.32
N LYS A 111 7.31 5.89 -3.60
CA LYS A 111 8.17 5.01 -4.43
C LYS A 111 9.54 5.65 -4.70
N ARG A 112 9.58 6.96 -4.97
CA ARG A 112 10.81 7.72 -5.26
C ARG A 112 11.69 7.90 -4.03
N GLU A 113 11.10 8.07 -2.85
CA GLU A 113 11.79 8.24 -1.55
C GLU A 113 12.33 6.92 -0.96
N ARG A 114 12.27 5.79 -1.71
CA ARG A 114 12.88 4.51 -1.31
C ARG A 114 14.37 4.26 -1.62
N PRO A 115 15.27 5.20 -2.01
CA PRO A 115 16.71 4.90 -2.02
C PRO A 115 17.18 4.38 -0.66
N LEU A 116 16.59 4.78 0.47
CA LEU A 116 16.98 4.27 1.79
C LEU A 116 16.79 2.75 1.95
N ARG A 117 15.72 2.15 1.41
CA ARG A 117 15.56 0.68 1.44
C ARG A 117 16.60 0.00 0.56
N ILE A 118 16.81 0.51 -0.65
CA ILE A 118 17.79 -0.05 -1.59
C ILE A 118 19.19 0.08 -0.98
N THR A 119 19.52 1.23 -0.39
CA THR A 119 20.77 1.52 0.29
C THR A 119 20.95 0.68 1.56
N MET A 120 19.93 0.55 2.41
CA MET A 120 20.01 -0.26 3.63
C MET A 120 20.13 -1.75 3.30
N HIS A 121 19.35 -2.26 2.35
CA HIS A 121 19.46 -3.62 1.85
C HIS A 121 20.86 -3.86 1.24
N ARG A 122 21.34 -2.94 0.40
CA ARG A 122 22.68 -3.00 -0.19
C ARG A 122 23.77 -2.95 0.88
N PHE A 123 23.62 -2.12 1.90
CA PHE A 123 24.55 -2.02 3.03
C PHE A 123 24.62 -3.31 3.83
N VAL A 124 23.47 -3.88 4.23
CA VAL A 124 23.42 -5.14 4.97
C VAL A 124 23.99 -6.28 4.12
N TYR A 125 23.63 -6.35 2.84
CA TYR A 125 24.12 -7.38 1.92
C TYR A 125 25.64 -7.30 1.73
N ASN A 126 26.18 -6.11 1.42
CA ASN A 126 27.63 -5.94 1.22
C ASN A 126 28.44 -6.17 2.51
N ASN A 127 27.88 -5.84 3.68
CA ASN A 127 28.58 -5.94 4.95
C ASN A 127 28.20 -7.19 5.77
N PHE A 128 27.45 -8.14 5.18
CA PHE A 128 26.90 -9.27 5.92
C PHE A 128 27.96 -10.08 6.68
N ARG A 129 29.11 -10.35 6.05
CA ARG A 129 30.23 -11.06 6.70
C ARG A 129 30.80 -10.29 7.89
N VAL A 130 30.91 -8.97 7.79
CA VAL A 130 31.39 -8.11 8.87
C VAL A 130 30.39 -8.10 10.03
N ILE A 131 29.09 -7.99 9.72
CA ILE A 131 28.01 -8.06 10.71
C ILE A 131 28.06 -9.38 11.47
N VAL A 132 28.18 -10.51 10.77
CA VAL A 132 28.30 -11.85 11.40
C VAL A 132 29.55 -11.95 12.28
N ALA A 133 30.68 -11.42 11.84
CA ALA A 133 31.92 -11.41 12.62
C ALA A 133 31.77 -10.59 13.91
N VAL A 134 31.24 -9.36 13.83
CA VAL A 134 30.99 -8.52 15.00
C VAL A 134 30.01 -9.19 15.97
N LEU A 135 28.92 -9.77 15.47
CA LEU A 135 27.95 -10.50 16.30
C LEU A 135 28.58 -11.71 17.01
N SER A 136 29.52 -12.40 16.35
CA SER A 136 30.25 -13.52 16.95
C SER A 136 31.20 -13.06 18.06
N ILE A 137 31.86 -11.91 17.90
CA ILE A 137 32.71 -11.34 18.96
C ILE A 137 31.85 -10.92 20.16
N VAL A 138 30.72 -10.25 19.89
CA VAL A 138 29.79 -9.80 20.94
C VAL A 138 29.20 -10.99 21.71
N SER A 139 28.86 -12.09 21.04
CA SER A 139 28.31 -13.28 21.72
C SER A 139 29.31 -13.91 22.69
N VAL A 140 30.59 -13.97 22.31
CA VAL A 140 31.67 -14.43 23.19
C VAL A 140 31.83 -13.50 24.39
N LEU A 141 31.88 -12.18 24.17
CA LEU A 141 32.01 -11.20 25.25
C LEU A 141 30.86 -11.28 26.25
N VAL A 142 29.62 -11.44 25.77
CA VAL A 142 28.44 -11.63 26.62
C VAL A 142 28.54 -12.93 27.43
N GLY A 143 29.05 -14.01 26.83
CA GLY A 143 29.31 -15.28 27.54
C GLY A 143 30.29 -15.11 28.69
N ILE A 144 31.42 -14.44 28.44
CA ILE A 144 32.44 -14.16 29.46
C ILE A 144 31.85 -13.29 30.59
N PHE A 145 31.12 -12.24 30.24
CA PHE A 145 30.49 -11.36 31.23
C PHE A 145 29.48 -12.11 32.11
N ARG A 146 28.68 -13.01 31.53
CA ARG A 146 27.77 -13.88 32.28
C ARG A 146 28.52 -14.81 33.23
N THR A 147 29.62 -15.41 32.79
CA THR A 147 30.42 -16.28 33.67
C THR A 147 31.03 -15.52 34.85
N LEU A 148 31.55 -14.29 34.61
CA LEU A 148 32.08 -13.42 35.66
C LEU A 148 31.01 -13.00 36.67
N MET A 149 29.81 -12.63 36.20
CA MET A 149 28.68 -12.30 37.07
C MET A 149 28.22 -13.49 37.92
N SER A 150 28.18 -14.70 37.34
CA SER A 150 27.80 -15.93 38.04
C SER A 150 28.80 -16.29 39.15
N LEU A 151 30.10 -16.13 38.87
CA LEU A 151 31.18 -16.29 39.86
C LEU A 151 31.05 -15.28 41.01
N LYS A 152 30.67 -14.03 40.71
CA LYS A 152 30.48 -12.99 41.71
C LYS A 152 29.25 -13.22 42.62
N GLN A 153 28.23 -13.96 42.14
CA GLN A 153 27.05 -14.32 42.93
C GLN A 153 27.27 -15.51 43.88
N HIS A 154 28.35 -16.28 43.71
CA HIS A 154 28.70 -17.42 44.57
C HIS A 154 29.73 -17.07 45.66
N GLN A 155 30.12 -15.81 45.81
CA GLN A 155 30.89 -15.36 46.97
C GLN A 155 29.91 -15.01 48.11
N PRO A 156 29.94 -15.75 49.25
CA PRO A 156 29.14 -15.44 50.44
C PRO A 156 29.57 -14.14 51.12
#